data_AF-A0A1V4U295-F1
#
_entry.id   AF-A0A1V4U295-F1
#
_cell.length_a   1.000
_cell.length_b   1.000
_cell.length_c   1.000
_cell.angle_alpha   90.00
_cell.angle_beta   90.00
_cell.angle_gamma   90.00
#
_symmetry.space_group_name_H-M   'P 1'
#
loop_
_entity.id
_entity.type
_entity.pdbx_description
1 polymer ?
#
loop_
_entity_poly.entity_id
_entity_poly.type
_entity_poly.pdbx_seq_one_letter_code
_entity_poly.pdbx_strand_id
1 'polypeptide(L)'
;MSESRSVLDVIPLHDLDKMSRLQERAVELEHQAHMMLAQAQDLRVKADDIVVVYRIQVEKEGWEACRAEAKKQDMISWHCDPLPGQGVQA
;
A
#
# COMPACT_ATOMS: atom_id res chain seq x y z
N MET A 1 -42.62 -32.60 8.84
CA MET A 1 -41.41 -31.76 8.77
C MET A 1 -41.21 -31.45 7.29
N SER A 2 -41.67 -30.30 6.82
CA SER A 2 -41.48 -29.90 5.42
C SER A 2 -40.01 -29.56 5.23
N GLU A 3 -39.28 -30.44 4.55
CA GLU A 3 -37.93 -30.13 4.05
C GLU A 3 -38.04 -28.86 3.19
N SER A 4 -37.40 -27.79 3.65
CA SER A 4 -37.31 -26.54 2.89
C SER A 4 -36.55 -26.85 1.61
N ARG A 5 -37.28 -27.01 0.50
CA ARG A 5 -36.71 -27.22 -0.83
C ARG A 5 -35.73 -26.08 -1.12
N SER A 6 -34.46 -26.41 -1.28
CA SER A 6 -33.44 -25.43 -1.64
C SER A 6 -33.44 -25.25 -3.15
N VAL A 7 -33.25 -24.02 -3.61
CA VAL A 7 -33.02 -23.77 -5.04
C VAL A 7 -31.75 -24.49 -5.51
N LEU A 8 -30.80 -24.76 -4.61
CA LEU A 8 -29.60 -25.53 -4.93
C LEU A 8 -29.93 -26.98 -5.36
N ASP A 9 -31.02 -27.56 -4.86
CA ASP A 9 -31.42 -28.95 -5.16
C ASP A 9 -31.90 -29.12 -6.61
N VAL A 10 -32.20 -28.01 -7.30
CA VAL A 10 -32.67 -28.01 -8.69
C VAL A 10 -31.64 -27.46 -9.68
N ILE A 11 -30.47 -27.00 -9.21
CA ILE A 11 -29.39 -26.53 -10.09
C ILE A 11 -28.62 -27.75 -10.63
N PRO A 12 -28.35 -27.83 -11.94
CA PRO A 12 -27.50 -28.88 -12.49
C PRO A 12 -26.13 -28.93 -11.82
N LEU A 13 -25.61 -30.14 -11.53
CA LEU A 13 -24.31 -30.32 -10.87
C LEU A 13 -23.15 -29.58 -11.55
N HIS A 14 -23.18 -29.49 -12.89
CA HIS A 14 -22.19 -28.73 -13.65
C HIS A 14 -22.18 -27.23 -13.27
N ASP A 15 -23.35 -26.63 -13.08
CA ASP A 15 -23.44 -25.22 -12.73
C ASP A 15 -23.08 -24.99 -11.26
N LEU A 16 -23.37 -25.95 -10.38
CA LEU A 16 -22.86 -25.95 -9.00
C LEU A 16 -21.32 -26.01 -8.96
N ASP A 17 -20.68 -26.87 -9.76
CA ASP A 17 -19.21 -26.93 -9.89
C ASP A 17 -18.65 -25.60 -10.40
N LYS A 18 -19.28 -25.03 -11.44
CA LYS A 18 -18.90 -23.71 -11.97
C LYS A 18 -19.01 -22.62 -10.90
N MET A 19 -20.08 -22.61 -10.10
CA MET A 19 -20.25 -21.68 -8.99
C MET A 19 -19.15 -21.86 -7.94
N SER A 20 -18.80 -23.09 -7.57
CA SER A 20 -17.71 -23.38 -6.63
C SER A 20 -16.39 -22.77 -7.13
N ARG A 21 -16.01 -23.03 -8.37
CA ARG A 21 -14.77 -22.50 -8.96
C ARG A 21 -14.75 -20.97 -9.02
N LEU A 22 -15.89 -20.35 -9.30
CA LEU A 22 -16.02 -18.89 -9.30
C LEU A 22 -15.83 -18.33 -7.89
N GLN A 23 -16.39 -18.98 -6.87
CA GLN A 23 -16.23 -18.58 -5.47
C GLN A 23 -14.79 -18.76 -5.00
N GLU A 24 -14.14 -19.88 -5.33
CA GLU A 24 -12.72 -20.10 -5.04
C GLU A 24 -11.85 -18.98 -5.64
N ARG A 25 -12.09 -18.65 -6.91
CA ARG A 25 -11.35 -17.56 -7.57
C ARG A 25 -11.64 -16.19 -6.95
N ALA A 26 -12.86 -15.94 -6.50
CA ALA A 26 -13.20 -14.70 -5.81
C ALA A 26 -12.41 -14.57 -4.49
N VAL A 27 -12.35 -15.64 -3.69
CA VAL A 27 -11.60 -15.68 -2.42
C VAL A 27 -10.10 -15.45 -2.66
N GLU A 28 -9.52 -16.04 -3.71
CA GLU A 28 -8.12 -15.78 -4.07
C GLU A 28 -7.86 -14.30 -4.37
N LEU A 29 -8.76 -13.66 -5.12
CA LEU A 29 -8.65 -12.24 -5.46
C LEU A 29 -8.85 -11.33 -4.24
N GLU A 30 -9.80 -11.66 -3.37
CA GLU A 30 -9.99 -10.96 -2.10
C GLU A 30 -8.73 -11.03 -1.24
N HIS A 31 -8.12 -12.22 -1.12
CA HIS A 31 -6.87 -12.39 -0.40
C HIS A 31 -5.74 -11.52 -0.98
N GLN A 32 -5.58 -11.50 -2.30
CA GLN A 32 -4.58 -10.65 -2.96
C GLN A 32 -4.83 -9.15 -2.69
N ALA A 33 -6.09 -8.70 -2.77
CA ALA A 33 -6.45 -7.33 -2.48
C ALA A 33 -6.12 -6.96 -1.03
N HIS A 34 -6.41 -7.85 -0.07
CA HIS A 34 -6.04 -7.65 1.33
C HIS A 34 -4.53 -7.53 1.53
N MET A 35 -3.73 -8.38 0.88
CA MET A 35 -2.27 -8.29 0.95
C MET A 35 -1.75 -6.98 0.38
N MET A 36 -2.29 -6.52 -0.75
CA MET A 36 -1.92 -5.24 -1.35
C MET A 36 -2.30 -4.06 -0.46
N LEU A 37 -3.48 -4.08 0.16
CA LEU A 37 -3.89 -3.06 1.12
C LEU A 37 -2.98 -3.01 2.35
N ALA A 38 -2.58 -4.18 2.88
CA ALA A 38 -1.65 -4.28 3.99
C ALA A 38 -0.28 -3.67 3.63
N GLN A 39 0.25 -3.98 2.44
CA GLN A 39 1.49 -3.38 1.94
C GLN A 39 1.39 -1.86 1.78
N ALA A 40 0.30 -1.37 1.20
CA ALA A 40 0.06 0.06 1.08
C ALA A 40 -0.02 0.74 2.46
N GLN A 41 -0.61 0.08 3.44
CA GLN A 41 -0.69 0.60 4.80
C GLN A 41 0.67 0.62 5.49
N ASP A 42 1.51 -0.40 5.33
CA ASP A 42 2.89 -0.40 5.83
C ASP A 42 3.71 0.77 5.24
N LEU A 43 3.56 1.03 3.94
CA LEU A 43 4.22 2.18 3.30
C LEU A 43 3.75 3.53 3.87
N ARG A 44 2.45 3.67 4.18
CA ARG A 44 1.93 4.88 4.83
C ARG A 44 2.50 5.06 6.23
N VAL A 45 2.54 4.00 7.03
CA VAL A 45 3.13 4.05 8.38
C VAL A 45 4.59 4.47 8.32
N LYS A 46 5.38 3.90 7.39
CA LYS A 46 6.77 4.29 7.19
C LYS A 46 6.91 5.77 6.80
N ALA A 47 6.02 6.28 5.95
CA ALA A 47 6.02 7.70 5.60
C ALA A 47 5.68 8.58 6.81
N ASP A 48 4.70 8.18 7.63
CA ASP A 48 4.34 8.88 8.85
C ASP A 48 5.49 8.86 9.87
N ASP A 49 6.20 7.74 10.01
CA ASP A 49 7.37 7.62 10.88
C ASP A 49 8.47 8.62 10.51
N ILE A 50 8.73 8.82 9.20
CA ILE A 50 9.67 9.84 8.73
C ILE A 50 9.25 11.23 9.22
N VAL A 51 7.97 11.58 9.08
CA VAL A 51 7.44 12.87 9.56
C VAL A 51 7.59 13.01 11.07
N VAL A 52 7.33 11.94 11.83
CA VAL A 52 7.49 11.92 13.29
C VAL A 52 8.94 12.20 13.69
N VAL A 53 9.91 11.57 13.02
CA VAL A 53 11.34 11.80 13.27
C VAL A 53 11.69 13.28 13.09
N TYR A 54 11.28 13.89 11.99
CA TYR A 54 11.55 15.31 11.74
C TYR A 54 10.81 16.23 12.72
N ARG A 55 9.59 15.87 13.14
CA ARG A 55 8.86 16.65 14.16
C ARG A 55 9.63 16.68 15.48
N ILE A 56 10.12 15.53 15.94
CA ILE A 56 10.93 15.42 17.16
C ILE A 56 12.21 16.26 17.02
N GLN A 57 12.85 16.22 15.85
CA GLN A 57 14.07 16.99 15.61
C GLN A 57 13.80 18.51 15.63
N VAL A 58 12.71 18.96 15.02
CA VAL A 58 12.27 20.37 15.07
C VAL A 58 11.98 20.81 16.50
N GLU A 59 11.33 19.98 17.31
CA GLU A 59 11.06 20.27 18.72
C GLU A 59 12.37 20.41 19.54
N LYS A 60 13.40 19.61 19.21
CA LYS A 60 14.69 19.60 19.90
C LYS A 60 15.63 20.72 19.47
N GLU A 61 15.74 20.97 18.16
CA GLU A 61 16.78 21.80 17.55
C GLU A 61 16.26 23.14 17.03
N GLY A 62 14.94 23.28 16.91
CA GLY A 62 14.29 24.47 16.40
C GLY A 62 14.16 24.48 14.88
N TRP A 63 13.05 25.05 14.40
CA TRP A 63 12.65 25.05 12.99
C TRP A 63 13.73 25.56 12.03
N GLU A 64 14.34 26.70 12.33
CA GLU A 64 15.33 27.33 11.43
C GLU A 64 16.61 26.50 11.29
N ALA A 65 17.06 25.84 12.36
CA ALA A 65 18.24 24.97 12.32
C ALA A 65 17.97 23.73 11.45
N CYS A 66 16.83 23.06 11.67
CA CYS A 66 16.44 21.90 10.86
C CYS A 66 16.25 22.28 9.38
N ARG A 67 15.67 23.46 9.10
CA ARG A 67 15.47 23.94 7.73
C ARG A 67 16.78 24.27 7.03
N ALA A 68 17.76 24.83 7.73
CA ALA A 68 19.09 25.10 7.18
C ALA A 68 19.82 23.80 6.84
N GLU A 69 19.75 22.79 7.73
CA GLU A 69 20.34 21.48 7.50
C GLU A 69 19.67 20.73 6.34
N ALA A 70 18.33 20.75 6.25
CA ALA A 70 17.61 20.16 5.12
C ALA A 70 18.06 20.76 3.77
N LYS A 71 18.17 22.10 3.68
CA LYS A 71 18.68 22.76 2.46
C LYS A 71 20.10 22.32 2.11
N LYS A 72 20.97 22.15 3.10
CA LYS A 72 22.34 21.67 2.89
C LYS A 72 22.35 20.23 2.38
N GLN A 73 21.50 19.37 2.93
CA GLN A 73 21.35 17.98 2.49
C GLN A 73 20.76 17.89 1.08
N ASP A 74 19.76 18.70 0.74
CA ASP A 74 19.20 18.78 -0.63
C ASP A 74 20.27 19.16 -1.65
N MET A 75 21.11 20.16 -1.33
CA MET A 75 22.23 20.56 -2.19
C MET A 75 23.24 19.44 -2.42
N ILE A 76 23.48 18.58 -1.42
CA ILE A 76 24.37 17.42 -1.53
C ILE A 76 23.68 16.29 -2.33
N SER A 77 22.40 16.05 -2.07
CA SER A 77 21.62 15.00 -2.74
C SER A 77 21.48 15.28 -4.23
N TRP A 78 21.16 16.53 -4.62
CA TRP A 78 21.04 16.91 -6.03
C TRP A 78 22.36 16.89 -6.79
N HIS A 79 23.49 16.91 -6.09
CA HIS A 79 24.80 16.70 -6.72
C HIS A 79 25.04 15.22 -7.07
N CYS A 80 24.44 14.28 -6.34
CA CYS A 80 24.68 12.84 -6.48
C CYS A 80 23.55 12.09 -7.21
N ASP A 81 22.30 12.58 -7.16
CA ASP A 81 21.13 12.02 -7.85
C ASP A 81 20.13 13.15 -8.17
N PRO A 82 20.34 13.90 -9.28
CA PRO A 82 19.49 15.02 -9.62
C PRO A 82 18.13 14.53 -10.13
N LEU A 83 17.09 15.33 -9.91
CA LEU A 83 15.72 14.98 -10.29
C LEU A 83 15.62 14.60 -11.78
N PRO A 84 14.70 13.66 -12.14
CA PRO A 84 14.44 13.33 -13.54
C PRO A 84 14.15 14.60 -14.35
N GLY A 85 14.98 14.89 -15.34
CA GLY A 85 14.90 16.11 -16.17
C GLY A 85 15.90 17.22 -15.81
N GLN A 86 16.75 17.06 -14.79
CA GLN A 86 17.82 18.01 -14.44
C GLN A 86 19.22 17.61 -14.91
N GLY A 87 19.32 16.65 -15.84
CA GLY A 87 20.53 16.39 -16.61
C GLY A 87 21.57 15.54 -15.89
N VAL A 88 21.29 14.24 -15.74
CA VAL A 88 22.35 13.22 -15.90
C VAL A 88 22.27 12.78 -17.35
N GLN A 89 23.22 13.18 -18.18
CA GLN A 89 23.51 12.42 -19.40
C GLN A 89 24.07 11.07 -18.94
N ALA A 90 23.51 10.00 -19.51
CA ALA A 90 23.75 8.59 -19.20
C ALA A 90 25.21 8.20 -18.99
#